data_AF-A0A498SPF2-F1
#
_entry.id   AF-A0A498SPF2-F1
#
_cell.length_a   1.000
_cell.length_b   1.000
_cell.length_c   1.000
_cell.angle_alpha   90.00
_cell.angle_beta   90.00
_cell.angle_gamma   90.00
#
_symmetry.space_group_name_H-M   'P 1'
#
loop_
_entity.id
_entity.type
_entity.pdbx_description
1 polymer ?
#
loop_
_entity_poly.entity_id
_entity_poly.type
_entity_poly.pdbx_seq_one_letter_code
_entity_poly.pdbx_strand_id
1 'polypeptide(L)'
;MSPTFISVSDPIGDFLDRGSMQSEVLLFILFMKLRWPEYVYLLRGSHELHDLTKHDFKNQCLMDYDDPAIFVCINQLFDYFPLAAIISG
;
A
#
# COMPACT_ATOMS: atom_id res chain seq x y z
N MET A 1 -12.30 -20.46 -4.50
CA MET A 1 -11.14 -19.55 -4.67
C MET A 1 -10.43 -19.46 -3.33
N SER A 2 -9.12 -19.64 -3.31
CA SER A 2 -8.31 -19.49 -2.09
C SER A 2 -8.18 -18.01 -1.72
N PRO A 3 -8.11 -17.66 -0.42
CA PRO A 3 -7.81 -16.30 0.01
C PRO A 3 -6.42 -15.88 -0.51
N THR A 4 -6.33 -14.63 -0.97
CA THR A 4 -5.12 -13.96 -1.46
C THR A 4 -4.65 -12.96 -0.42
N PHE A 5 -3.45 -13.18 0.12
CA PHE A 5 -2.83 -12.27 1.06
C PHE A 5 -1.84 -11.39 0.31
N ILE A 6 -2.00 -10.08 0.44
CA ILE A 6 -1.16 -9.06 -0.16
C ILE A 6 -0.52 -8.30 1.00
N SER A 7 0.79 -8.48 1.19
CA SER A 7 1.54 -7.58 2.07
C SER A 7 1.69 -6.25 1.33
N VAL A 8 1.24 -5.16 1.93
CA VAL A 8 1.22 -3.83 1.28
C VAL A 8 2.46 -3.01 1.63
N SER A 9 3.32 -3.48 2.54
CA SER A 9 4.43 -2.64 3.05
C SER A 9 5.73 -3.38 3.35
N ASP A 10 5.82 -4.65 2.99
CA ASP A 10 7.11 -5.14 2.54
C ASP A 10 7.05 -5.06 1.03
N PRO A 11 8.12 -4.69 0.36
CA PRO A 11 8.21 -4.82 -1.07
C PRO A 11 8.02 -6.31 -1.44
N ILE A 12 6.77 -6.70 -1.60
CA ILE A 12 6.27 -7.82 -2.41
C ILE A 12 5.61 -7.19 -3.65
N GLY A 13 6.32 -6.37 -4.42
CA GLY A 13 7.77 -6.15 -4.42
C GLY A 13 8.20 -5.69 -5.80
N ASP A 14 9.13 -4.74 -5.85
CA ASP A 14 9.55 -3.99 -7.06
C ASP A 14 8.48 -3.13 -7.77
N PHE A 15 7.18 -3.21 -7.43
CA PHE A 15 6.15 -2.38 -8.07
C PHE A 15 6.10 -0.94 -7.57
N LEU A 16 6.34 -0.73 -6.27
CA LEU A 16 6.27 0.58 -5.62
C LEU A 16 7.64 1.22 -5.33
N ASP A 17 8.75 0.52 -5.56
CA ASP A 17 10.10 1.07 -5.27
C ASP A 17 10.78 1.67 -6.52
N ARG A 18 10.24 1.44 -7.73
CA ARG A 18 10.90 1.85 -8.99
C ARG A 18 9.95 2.29 -10.11
N GLY A 19 8.65 2.36 -9.88
CA GLY A 19 7.65 2.73 -10.88
C GLY A 19 7.08 4.13 -10.64
N SER A 20 6.79 4.87 -11.71
CA SER A 20 6.12 6.18 -11.66
C SER A 20 4.60 6.10 -11.45
N MET A 21 4.07 4.95 -10.99
CA MET A 21 2.63 4.67 -10.90
C MET A 21 2.24 4.09 -9.53
N GLN A 22 2.90 4.54 -8.47
CA GLN A 22 2.75 3.98 -7.12
C GLN A 22 1.36 4.23 -6.55
N SER A 23 0.81 5.42 -6.82
CA SER A 23 -0.49 5.86 -6.35
C SER A 23 -1.62 5.05 -7.00
N GLU A 24 -1.53 4.76 -8.30
CA GLU A 24 -2.51 3.96 -9.04
C GLU A 24 -2.49 2.49 -8.64
N VAL A 25 -1.30 1.93 -8.42
CA VAL A 25 -1.17 0.54 -7.92
C VAL A 25 -1.80 0.41 -6.54
N LEU A 26 -1.54 1.37 -5.64
CA LEU A 26 -2.16 1.40 -4.32
C LEU A 26 -3.70 1.48 -4.43
N LEU A 27 -4.23 2.42 -5.23
CA LEU A 27 -5.66 2.56 -5.45
C LEU A 27 -6.30 1.28 -6.01
N PHE A 28 -5.64 0.62 -6.96
CA PHE A 28 -6.12 -0.63 -7.54
C PHE A 28 -6.23 -1.74 -6.48
N ILE A 29 -5.21 -1.89 -5.62
CA ILE A 29 -5.22 -2.86 -4.52
C ILE A 29 -6.34 -2.54 -3.51
N LEU A 30 -6.54 -1.26 -3.18
CA LEU A 30 -7.63 -0.81 -2.30
C LEU A 30 -9.00 -1.12 -2.92
N PHE A 31 -9.19 -0.89 -4.21
CA PHE A 31 -10.43 -1.27 -4.90
C PHE A 31 -10.64 -2.78 -4.90
N MET A 32 -9.59 -3.59 -5.06
CA MET A 32 -9.69 -5.04 -4.94
C MET A 32 -10.08 -5.46 -3.52
N LYS A 33 -9.52 -4.81 -2.48
CA LYS A 33 -9.92 -5.05 -1.08
C LYS A 33 -11.39 -4.71 -0.84
N LEU A 34 -11.88 -3.59 -1.38
CA LEU A 34 -13.28 -3.20 -1.26
C LEU A 34 -14.22 -4.14 -2.03
N ARG A 35 -13.81 -4.61 -3.22
CA ARG A 35 -14.61 -5.48 -4.08
C ARG A 35 -14.68 -6.93 -3.59
N TRP A 36 -13.60 -7.43 -2.99
CA TRP A 36 -13.45 -8.80 -2.52
C TRP A 36 -12.85 -8.86 -1.10
N PRO A 37 -13.57 -8.34 -0.08
CA PRO A 37 -13.05 -8.19 1.28
C PRO A 37 -12.66 -9.52 1.95
N GLU A 38 -13.35 -10.61 1.59
CA GLU A 38 -13.12 -11.98 2.10
C GLU A 38 -11.93 -12.68 1.43
N TYR A 39 -11.45 -12.16 0.30
CA TYR A 39 -10.40 -12.80 -0.51
C TYR A 39 -9.13 -11.99 -0.59
N VAL A 40 -9.17 -10.68 -0.37
CA VAL A 40 -8.00 -9.81 -0.39
C VAL A 40 -7.70 -9.37 1.03
N TYR A 41 -6.53 -9.72 1.55
CA TYR A 41 -6.09 -9.30 2.88
C TYR A 41 -4.84 -8.44 2.73
N LEU A 42 -4.90 -7.23 3.27
CA LEU A 42 -3.79 -6.27 3.25
C LEU A 42 -3.05 -6.38 4.58
N LEU A 43 -1.72 -6.55 4.55
CA LEU A 43 -0.88 -6.55 5.75
C LEU A 43 0.05 -5.34 5.74
N ARG A 44 0.36 -4.82 6.93
CA ARG A 44 1.42 -3.84 7.15
C ARG A 44 2.75 -4.58 7.10
N GLY A 45 3.70 -4.13 6.30
CA GLY A 45 5.06 -4.65 6.26
C GLY A 45 6.09 -3.65 6.77
N SER A 46 7.36 -4.04 6.67
CA SER A 46 8.42 -3.53 7.53
C SER A 46 9.09 -2.24 7.08
N HIS A 47 8.90 -1.80 5.84
CA HIS A 47 9.73 -0.74 5.24
C HIS A 47 9.14 0.66 5.32
N GLU A 48 8.74 1.07 6.53
CA GLU A 48 8.30 2.44 6.82
C GLU A 48 9.46 3.43 6.96
N LEU A 49 10.69 3.11 6.53
CA LEU A 49 11.92 3.77 7.00
C LEU A 49 13.08 3.80 5.98
N HIS A 50 12.83 4.18 4.73
CA HIS A 50 13.86 4.92 4.00
C HIS A 50 13.34 6.31 3.67
N ASP A 51 14.00 7.33 4.23
CA ASP A 51 13.61 8.71 4.00
C ASP A 51 13.51 8.98 2.50
N LEU A 52 14.46 8.50 1.69
CA LEU A 52 14.46 8.70 0.24
C LEU A 52 13.16 8.22 -0.44
N THR A 53 12.73 6.98 -0.21
CA THR A 53 11.49 6.44 -0.81
C THR A 53 10.24 7.20 -0.35
N LYS A 54 10.21 7.65 0.92
CA LYS A 54 9.10 8.50 1.41
C LYS A 54 9.04 9.85 0.71
N HIS A 55 10.18 10.47 0.42
CA HIS A 55 10.23 11.74 -0.27
C HIS A 55 9.77 11.60 -1.73
N ASP A 56 10.18 10.53 -2.41
CA ASP A 56 9.78 10.27 -3.80
C ASP A 56 8.28 10.00 -3.93
N PHE A 57 7.71 9.15 -3.07
CA PHE A 57 6.26 8.90 -3.07
C PHE A 57 5.45 10.15 -2.71
N LYS A 58 5.93 10.97 -1.77
CA LYS A 58 5.30 12.25 -1.43
C LYS A 58 5.26 13.20 -2.62
N ASN A 59 6.36 13.30 -3.37
CA ASN A 59 6.43 14.13 -4.57
C ASN A 59 5.49 13.61 -5.66
N GLN A 60 5.43 12.29 -5.86
CA GLN A 60 4.50 11.68 -6.80
C GLN A 60 3.04 11.98 -6.45
N CYS A 61 2.64 11.82 -5.18
CA CYS A 61 1.28 12.16 -4.75
C CYS A 61 0.95 13.64 -5.01
N LEU A 62 1.92 14.54 -4.80
CA LEU A 62 1.73 15.96 -5.09
C LEU A 62 1.57 16.21 -6.60
N MET A 63 2.31 15.50 -7.45
CA MET A 63 2.20 15.62 -8.90
C MET A 63 0.88 15.05 -9.45
N ASP A 64 0.43 13.91 -8.94
CA ASP A 64 -0.76 13.20 -9.45
C ASP A 64 -2.07 13.89 -9.06
N TYR A 65 -2.10 14.50 -7.87
CA TYR A 65 -3.34 14.97 -7.25
C TYR A 65 -3.35 16.44 -6.86
N ASP A 66 -2.21 17.13 -6.93
CA ASP A 66 -2.05 18.55 -6.53
C ASP A 66 -2.50 18.81 -5.08
N ASP A 67 -2.44 17.79 -4.21
CA ASP A 67 -2.85 17.89 -2.80
C ASP A 67 -1.88 17.11 -1.88
N PRO A 68 -1.10 17.81 -1.03
CA PRO A 68 -0.20 17.15 -0.08
C PRO A 68 -0.92 16.36 1.03
N ALA A 69 -2.22 16.60 1.26
CA ALA A 69 -3.01 15.88 2.24
C ALA A 69 -3.19 14.39 1.86
N ILE A 70 -3.10 14.05 0.57
CA ILE A 70 -3.26 12.67 0.10
C ILE A 70 -2.14 11.78 0.62
N PHE A 71 -0.89 12.26 0.60
CA PHE A 71 0.23 11.53 1.20
C PHE A 71 -0.01 11.28 2.69
N VAL A 72 -0.53 12.27 3.43
CA VAL A 72 -0.85 12.13 4.86
C VAL A 72 -1.95 11.09 5.07
N CYS A 73 -3.02 11.14 4.27
CA CYS A 73 -4.13 10.19 4.33
C CYS A 73 -3.67 8.75 4.05
N ILE A 74 -2.81 8.56 3.04
CA ILE A 74 -2.25 7.25 2.70
C ILE A 74 -1.37 6.71 3.84
N ASN A 75 -0.55 7.55 4.46
CA ASN A 75 0.23 7.12 5.63
C ASN A 75 -0.68 6.70 6.80
N GLN A 76 -1.73 7.47 7.08
CA GLN A 76 -2.71 7.13 8.11
C GLN A 76 -3.46 5.83 7.79
N LEU A 77 -3.72 5.55 6.51
CA LEU A 77 -4.36 4.31 6.09
C LEU A 77 -3.53 3.07 6.45
N PHE A 78 -2.20 3.15 6.31
CA PHE A 78 -1.30 2.05 6.66
C PHE A 78 -1.30 1.70 8.15
N ASP A 79 -1.62 2.67 9.02
CA ASP A 79 -1.76 2.41 10.46
C ASP A 79 -2.94 1.47 10.79
N TYR A 80 -3.91 1.33 9.89
CA TYR A 80 -5.03 0.40 10.05
C TYR A 80 -4.75 -1.01 9.53
N PHE A 81 -3.60 -1.25 8.89
CA PHE A 81 -3.30 -2.57 8.32
C PHE A 81 -2.80 -3.54 9.41
N PRO A 82 -3.34 -4.78 9.46
CA PRO A 82 -2.85 -5.82 10.37
C PRO A 82 -1.37 -6.14 10.15
N LEU A 83 -0.62 -6.37 11.24
CA LEU A 83 0.81 -6.71 11.18
C LEU A 83 1.08 -8.13 10.67
N ALA A 84 0.13 -9.05 10.86
CA ALA A 84 0.28 -10.44 10.48
C ALA A 84 -1.08 -11.09 10.25
N ALA A 85 -1.09 -12.19 9.49
CA ALA A 85 -2.22 -13.09 9.33
C ALA A 85 -1.77 -14.53 9.59
N ILE A 86 -2.67 -15.35 10.14
CA ILE A 86 -2.48 -16.79 10.30
C ILE A 86 -3.20 -17.49 9.15
N ILE A 87 -2.48 -18.33 8.40
CA ILE A 87 -3.02 -19.09 7.26
C ILE A 87 -3.08 -20.55 7.67
N SER A 88 -4.29 -21.11 7.74
CA SER A 88 -4.60 -22.47 8.20
C SER A 88 -4.10 -22.79 9.63
N GLY A 89 -5.06 -22.87 10.56
CA GLY A 89 -4.93 -23.65 11.80
C GLY A 89 -5.48 -25.05 11.61
#